data_AF-A0A1D6G8A1-F1
#
_entry.id   AF-A0A1D6G8A1-F1
#
_cell.length_a   1.000
_cell.length_b   1.000
_cell.length_c   1.000
_cell.angle_alpha   90.00
_cell.angle_beta   90.00
_cell.angle_gamma   90.00
#
_symmetry.space_group_name_H-M   'P 1'
#
loop_
_entity.id
_entity.type
_entity.pdbx_description
1 polymer ?
#
loop_
_entity_poly.entity_id
_entity_poly.type
_entity_poly.pdbx_seq_one_letter_code
_entity_poly.pdbx_strand_id
1 'polypeptide(L)'
;MDLVLFIASVLTSFVIFVALVLLFTWLSRRLGNAPVYYPNLLLRGLDPWAGHGRGKRSPMGWLRDAISASEPDVVAAGGVDATFYLVFLSSVLSILVYSGIVLLPVLLPVAATGGALSTIPIPTNKTAQSAQNFLSIERLGVGNVL
;
A
#
# COMPACT_ATOMS: atom_id res chain seq x y z
N MET A 1 4.12 -20.55 -3.15
CA MET A 1 3.42 -19.92 -4.28
C MET A 1 4.44 -19.47 -5.31
N ASP A 2 4.25 -19.81 -6.58
CA ASP A 2 5.18 -19.42 -7.64
C ASP A 2 5.29 -17.89 -7.72
N LEU A 3 6.52 -17.36 -7.79
CA LEU A 3 6.79 -15.93 -7.88
C LEU A 3 6.05 -15.27 -9.04
N VAL A 4 5.86 -16.01 -10.14
CA VAL A 4 5.05 -15.58 -11.28
C VAL A 4 3.58 -15.37 -10.88
N LEU A 5 3.01 -16.27 -10.08
CA LEU A 5 1.63 -16.15 -9.58
C LEU A 5 1.48 -15.01 -8.57
N PHE A 6 2.48 -14.81 -7.70
CA PHE A 6 2.51 -13.66 -6.79
C PHE A 6 2.56 -12.33 -7.56
N ILE A 7 3.50 -12.19 -8.49
CA ILE A 7 3.63 -10.99 -9.33
C ILE A 7 2.36 -10.77 -10.16
N ALA A 8 1.78 -11.83 -10.73
CA ALA A 8 0.52 -11.73 -11.46
C ALA A 8 -0.63 -11.24 -10.57
N SER A 9 -0.72 -11.69 -9.32
CA SER A 9 -1.73 -11.23 -8.35
C SER A 9 -1.53 -9.76 -7.95
N VAL A 10 -0.28 -9.35 -7.68
CA VAL A 10 0.05 -7.95 -7.36
C VAL A 10 -0.24 -7.05 -8.56
N LEU A 11 0.16 -7.47 -9.77
CA LEU A 11 -0.02 -6.70 -10.99
C LEU A 11 -1.51 -6.56 -11.34
N THR A 12 -2.28 -7.63 -11.26
CA THR A 12 -3.74 -7.57 -11.52
C THR A 12 -4.44 -6.64 -10.52
N SER A 13 -4.12 -6.76 -9.23
CA SER A 13 -4.62 -5.85 -8.19
C SER A 13 -4.24 -4.39 -8.46
N PHE A 14 -3.00 -4.14 -8.89
CA PHE A 14 -2.51 -2.81 -9.24
C PHE A 14 -3.23 -2.22 -10.47
N VAL A 15 -3.47 -3.02 -11.52
CA VAL A 15 -4.22 -2.59 -12.70
C VAL A 15 -5.65 -2.21 -12.33
N ILE A 16 -6.31 -3.01 -11.48
CA ILE A 16 -7.65 -2.70 -10.97
C ILE A 16 -7.62 -1.39 -10.16
N PHE A 17 -6.64 -1.21 -9.29
CA PHE A 17 -6.46 0.03 -8.54
C PHE A 17 -6.32 1.26 -9.46
N VAL A 18 -5.49 1.18 -10.51
CA VAL A 18 -5.32 2.26 -11.48
C VAL A 18 -6.62 2.56 -12.21
N ALA A 19 -7.35 1.53 -12.65
CA ALA A 19 -8.64 1.69 -13.30
C ALA A 19 -9.66 2.40 -12.39
N LEU A 20 -9.70 2.05 -11.10
CA LEU A 20 -10.56 2.70 -10.11
C LEU A 20 -10.17 4.17 -9.88
N VAL A 21 -8.87 4.49 -9.80
CA VAL A 21 -8.40 5.89 -9.66
C VAL A 21 -8.77 6.72 -10.90
N LEU A 22 -8.62 6.15 -12.11
CA LEU A 22 -9.05 6.82 -13.34
C LEU A 22 -10.56 7.04 -13.37
N LEU A 23 -11.36 6.04 -12.96
CA LEU A 23 -12.81 6.17 -12.86
C LEU A 23 -13.20 7.25 -11.83
N PHE A 24 -12.58 7.26 -10.66
CA PHE A 24 -12.80 8.26 -9.62
C PHE A 24 -12.47 9.68 -10.11
N THR A 25 -11.32 9.87 -10.75
CA THR A 25 -10.89 11.18 -11.27
C THR A 25 -11.78 11.65 -12.42
N TRP A 26 -12.31 10.73 -13.24
CA TRP A 26 -13.28 11.06 -14.27
C TRP A 26 -14.64 11.45 -13.67
N LEU A 27 -15.14 10.70 -12.69
CA LEU A 27 -16.48 10.89 -12.12
C LEU A 27 -16.55 12.09 -11.18
N SER A 28 -15.49 12.36 -10.41
CA SER A 28 -15.35 13.54 -9.55
C SER A 28 -15.22 14.85 -10.33
N ARG A 29 -14.80 14.81 -11.60
CA ARG A 29 -14.72 16.01 -12.46
C ARG A 29 -16.07 16.48 -13.01
N ARG A 30 -17.13 15.66 -12.93
CA ARG A 30 -18.46 16.04 -13.40
C ARG A 30 -19.20 16.85 -12.33
N LEU A 31 -19.62 18.06 -12.68
CA LEU A 31 -20.33 18.99 -11.79
C LEU A 31 -21.60 18.39 -11.16
N GLY A 32 -22.32 17.52 -11.89
CA GLY A 32 -23.51 16.84 -11.38
C GLY A 32 -23.25 15.88 -10.21
N ASN A 33 -21.99 15.44 -10.02
CA ASN A 33 -21.61 14.53 -8.94
C ASN A 33 -20.99 15.25 -7.73
N ALA A 34 -20.90 16.58 -7.76
CA ALA A 34 -20.36 17.37 -6.66
C ALA A 34 -21.07 17.11 -5.31
N PRO A 35 -22.41 16.91 -5.25
CA PRO A 35 -23.08 16.55 -3.99
C PRO A 35 -22.65 15.23 -3.38
N VAL A 36 -22.21 14.27 -4.20
CA VAL A 36 -21.79 12.94 -3.74
C VAL A 36 -20.35 12.97 -3.22
N TYR A 37 -19.46 13.68 -3.92
CA TYR A 37 -18.03 13.71 -3.59
C TYR A 37 -17.64 14.78 -2.58
N TYR A 38 -18.38 15.89 -2.52
CA TYR A 38 -18.06 17.05 -1.70
C TYR A 38 -19.24 17.54 -0.84
N PRO A 39 -19.96 16.66 -0.13
CA PRO A 39 -21.13 17.06 0.65
C PRO A 39 -20.77 18.03 1.79
N ASN A 40 -19.66 17.80 2.49
CA ASN A 40 -19.23 18.62 3.63
C ASN A 40 -18.86 20.05 3.20
N LEU A 41 -18.31 20.23 1.99
CA LEU A 41 -18.03 21.56 1.42
C LEU A 41 -19.34 22.31 1.12
N LEU A 42 -20.31 21.63 0.53
CA LEU A 42 -21.63 22.20 0.23
C LEU A 42 -22.39 22.56 1.51
N LEU A 43 -22.32 21.72 2.55
CA LEU A 43 -22.90 21.99 3.87
C LEU A 43 -22.26 23.21 4.55
N ARG A 44 -21.00 23.49 4.25
CA ARG A 44 -20.27 24.67 4.75
C ARG A 44 -20.48 25.92 3.88
N GLY A 45 -21.29 25.83 2.82
CA GLY A 45 -21.51 26.92 1.88
C GLY A 45 -20.28 27.30 1.06
N LEU A 46 -19.26 26.43 1.02
CA LEU A 46 -18.06 26.62 0.22
C LEU A 46 -18.28 26.01 -1.16
N ASP A 47 -18.00 26.77 -2.21
CA ASP A 47 -18.05 26.25 -3.57
C ASP A 47 -16.87 25.28 -3.78
N PRO A 48 -17.12 23.97 -4.02
CA PRO A 48 -16.06 22.99 -4.24
C PRO A 48 -15.14 23.36 -5.41
N TRP A 49 -15.60 24.22 -6.32
CA TRP A 49 -14.85 24.69 -7.49
C TRP A 49 -14.13 26.03 -7.30
N ALA A 50 -14.47 26.83 -6.29
CA ALA A 50 -13.84 28.13 -6.06
C ALA A 50 -12.50 28.04 -5.31
N GLY A 51 -12.32 27.02 -4.46
CA GLY A 51 -11.07 26.79 -3.73
C GLY A 51 -10.00 26.01 -4.51
N HIS A 52 -10.36 25.41 -5.64
CA HIS A 52 -9.46 24.57 -6.44
C HIS A 52 -8.88 25.37 -7.62
N GLY A 53 -7.79 26.10 -7.37
CA GLY A 53 -7.05 26.83 -8.41
C GLY A 53 -6.80 26.01 -9.69
N ARG A 54 -6.88 26.68 -10.85
CA ARG A 54 -6.88 26.14 -12.24
C ARG A 54 -5.86 25.02 -12.58
N GLY A 55 -4.82 24.79 -11.77
CA GLY A 55 -3.83 23.71 -11.96
C GLY A 55 -4.20 22.34 -11.36
N LYS A 56 -5.29 22.25 -10.60
CA LYS A 56 -5.61 21.10 -9.74
C LYS A 56 -6.60 20.09 -10.34
N ARG A 57 -6.49 19.82 -11.65
CA ARG A 57 -7.41 18.93 -12.40
C ARG A 57 -6.77 17.61 -12.84
N SER A 58 -5.60 17.27 -12.29
CA SER A 58 -4.84 16.08 -12.68
C SER A 58 -5.21 14.85 -11.82
N PRO A 59 -5.13 13.63 -12.39
CA PRO A 59 -5.49 12.40 -11.67
C PRO A 59 -4.58 12.08 -10.47
N MET A 60 -3.50 12.83 -10.25
CA MET A 60 -2.63 12.75 -9.07
C MET A 60 -2.60 14.06 -8.27
N GLY A 61 -3.29 15.11 -8.73
CA GLY A 61 -3.37 16.40 -8.04
C GLY A 61 -4.09 16.28 -6.70
N TRP A 62 -5.17 15.48 -6.66
CA TRP A 62 -5.89 15.18 -5.42
C TRP A 62 -5.01 14.49 -4.37
N LEU A 63 -4.12 13.60 -4.81
CA LEU A 63 -3.24 12.86 -3.90
C LEU A 63 -2.19 13.80 -3.30
N ARG A 64 -1.60 14.67 -4.12
CA ARG A 64 -0.65 15.69 -3.65
C ARG A 64 -1.32 16.64 -2.66
N ASP A 65 -2.53 17.10 -2.97
CA ASP A 65 -3.29 17.98 -2.10
C ASP A 65 -3.61 17.30 -0.76
N ALA A 66 -4.02 16.03 -0.78
CA ALA A 66 -4.28 15.25 0.44
C ALA A 66 -3.03 15.06 1.32
N ILE A 67 -1.86 14.84 0.71
CA ILE A 67 -0.60 14.69 1.45
C ILE A 67 -0.11 16.04 1.99
N SER A 68 -0.37 17.13 1.27
CA SER A 68 0.04 18.49 1.69
C SER A 68 -0.88 19.13 2.74
N ALA A 69 -2.02 18.50 3.03
CA ALA A 69 -2.97 19.02 4.00
C ALA A 69 -2.37 18.99 5.42
N SER A 70 -2.37 20.13 6.08
CA SER A 70 -1.88 20.25 7.45
C SER A 70 -2.88 19.70 8.46
N GLU A 71 -2.40 19.20 9.60
CA GLU A 71 -3.25 18.73 10.71
C GLU A 71 -4.40 19.68 11.09
N PRO A 72 -4.21 21.02 11.25
CA PRO A 72 -5.31 21.91 11.57
C PRO A 72 -6.37 21.98 10.46
N ASP A 73 -5.99 21.78 9.20
CA ASP A 73 -6.92 21.73 8.06
C ASP A 73 -7.73 20.43 8.07
N VAL A 74 -7.10 19.31 8.44
CA VAL A 74 -7.76 18.01 8.62
C VAL A 74 -8.74 18.05 9.80
N VAL A 75 -8.37 18.66 10.92
CA VAL A 75 -9.26 18.87 12.07
C VAL A 75 -10.43 19.76 11.68
N ALA A 76 -10.15 20.85 10.96
CA ALA A 76 -11.18 21.76 10.50
C ALA A 76 -12.14 21.05 9.54
N ALA A 77 -11.68 20.18 8.64
CA ALA A 77 -12.51 19.51 7.63
C ALA A 77 -13.26 18.27 8.15
N GLY A 78 -12.55 17.34 8.79
CA GLY A 78 -13.06 16.03 9.21
C GLY A 78 -13.34 15.90 10.71
N GLY A 79 -13.01 16.92 11.49
CA GLY A 79 -13.12 16.88 12.95
C GLY A 79 -11.92 16.20 13.61
N VAL A 80 -11.95 16.22 14.94
CA VAL A 80 -10.86 15.71 15.79
C VAL A 80 -10.72 14.18 15.67
N ASP A 81 -11.84 13.46 15.57
CA ASP A 81 -11.85 11.99 15.47
C ASP A 81 -11.15 11.49 14.21
N ALA A 82 -11.50 12.04 13.04
CA ALA A 82 -10.83 11.72 11.77
C ALA A 82 -9.32 12.00 11.80
N THR A 83 -8.91 13.05 12.52
CA THR A 83 -7.50 13.40 12.69
C THR A 83 -6.77 12.35 13.50
N PHE A 84 -7.36 11.87 14.61
CA PHE A 84 -6.76 10.78 15.40
C PHE A 84 -6.58 9.50 14.57
N TYR A 85 -7.56 9.13 13.73
CA TYR A 85 -7.41 7.99 12.83
C TYR A 85 -6.27 8.15 11.83
N LEU A 86 -6.08 9.34 11.26
CA LEU A 86 -4.99 9.61 10.32
C LEU A 86 -3.61 9.64 11.01
N VAL A 87 -3.52 10.20 12.21
CA VAL A 87 -2.29 10.17 13.04
C VAL A 87 -1.96 8.74 13.44
N PHE A 88 -2.96 7.94 13.81
CA PHE A 88 -2.78 6.52 14.11
C PHE A 88 -2.26 5.75 12.89
N LEU A 89 -2.88 5.92 11.72
CA LEU A 89 -2.46 5.27 10.48
C LEU A 89 -1.02 5.68 10.10
N SER A 90 -0.71 6.97 10.21
CA SER A 90 0.63 7.52 9.96
C SER A 90 1.67 6.91 10.91
N SER A 91 1.32 6.78 12.19
CA SER A 91 2.20 6.17 13.20
C SER A 91 2.48 4.70 12.91
N VAL A 92 1.44 3.92 12.56
CA VAL A 92 1.59 2.51 12.18
C VAL A 92 2.44 2.37 10.92
N LEU A 93 2.21 3.22 9.91
CA LEU A 93 3.02 3.24 8.69
C LEU A 93 4.48 3.57 9.00
N SER A 94 4.73 4.56 9.88
CA SER A 94 6.06 4.94 10.32
C SER A 94 6.80 3.78 10.98
N ILE A 95 6.14 3.04 11.87
CA ILE A 95 6.69 1.83 12.52
C ILE A 95 7.04 0.77 11.46
N LEU A 96 6.14 0.53 10.49
CA LEU A 96 6.41 -0.42 9.40
C LEU A 96 7.61 0.00 8.55
N VAL A 97 7.75 1.28 8.24
CA VAL A 97 8.86 1.81 7.44
C VAL A 97 10.17 1.71 8.21
N TYR A 98 10.21 2.14 9.47
CA TYR A 98 11.41 2.00 10.30
C TYR A 98 11.78 0.53 10.50
N SER A 99 10.80 -0.32 10.75
CA SER A 99 10.99 -1.77 10.80
C SER A 99 11.59 -2.26 9.48
N GLY A 100 11.00 -1.94 8.33
CA GLY A 100 11.50 -2.34 7.02
C GLY A 100 12.94 -1.88 6.74
N ILE A 101 13.30 -0.63 7.09
CA ILE A 101 14.65 -0.09 6.91
C ILE A 101 15.68 -0.84 7.77
N VAL A 102 15.31 -1.25 8.98
CA VAL A 102 16.20 -2.01 9.88
C VAL A 102 16.24 -3.49 9.50
N LEU A 103 15.08 -4.08 9.18
CA LEU A 103 14.94 -5.51 8.93
C LEU A 103 15.50 -5.91 7.57
N LEU A 104 15.31 -5.14 6.50
CA LEU A 104 15.83 -5.47 5.17
C LEU A 104 17.34 -5.73 5.16
N PRO A 105 18.21 -4.80 5.60
CA PRO A 105 19.65 -5.00 5.57
C PRO A 105 20.14 -6.08 6.55
N VAL A 106 19.33 -6.47 7.55
CA VAL A 106 19.68 -7.54 8.50
C VAL A 106 19.23 -8.89 7.97
N LEU A 107 17.99 -9.00 7.51
CA LEU A 107 17.38 -10.26 7.04
C LEU A 107 17.92 -10.70 5.68
N LEU A 108 18.21 -9.79 4.74
CA LEU A 108 18.74 -10.19 3.42
C LEU A 108 20.07 -10.94 3.54
N PRO A 109 21.08 -10.42 4.26
CA PRO A 109 22.34 -11.13 4.46
C PRO A 109 22.16 -12.41 5.26
N VAL A 110 21.40 -12.40 6.37
CA VAL A 110 21.16 -13.59 7.19
C VAL A 110 20.51 -14.71 6.38
N ALA A 111 19.51 -14.38 5.57
CA ALA A 111 18.85 -15.35 4.69
C ALA A 111 19.77 -15.85 3.57
N ALA A 112 20.65 -14.99 3.04
CA ALA A 112 21.65 -15.36 2.03
C ALA A 112 22.76 -16.27 2.59
N THR A 113 23.19 -16.06 3.85
CA THR A 113 24.25 -16.85 4.50
C THR A 113 23.78 -18.19 5.05
N GLY A 114 22.47 -18.42 5.14
CA GLY A 114 21.93 -19.66 5.67
C GLY A 114 22.17 -20.87 4.75
N GLY A 115 22.91 -21.87 5.22
CA GLY A 115 23.13 -23.14 4.52
C GLY A 115 22.15 -24.25 4.93
N ALA A 116 21.35 -24.00 5.97
CA ALA A 116 20.47 -24.96 6.65
C ALA A 116 19.64 -25.84 5.70
N LEU A 117 18.92 -25.19 4.78
CA LEU A 117 17.99 -25.86 3.86
C LEU A 117 18.69 -26.54 2.66
N SER A 118 19.97 -26.26 2.43
CA SER A 118 20.77 -26.92 1.38
C SER A 118 21.48 -28.19 1.86
N THR A 119 21.43 -28.49 3.16
CA THR A 119 22.19 -29.59 3.78
C THR A 119 21.32 -30.82 4.09
N ILE A 120 20.00 -30.76 3.87
CA ILE A 120 19.11 -31.91 4.06
C ILE A 120 19.36 -32.92 2.93
N PRO A 121 19.90 -34.12 3.23
CA PRO A 121 20.11 -35.14 2.22
C PRO A 121 18.76 -35.59 1.66
N ILE A 122 18.59 -35.53 0.34
CA ILE A 122 17.39 -36.05 -0.34
C ILE A 122 17.43 -37.59 -0.25
N PRO A 123 16.54 -38.27 0.50
CA PRO A 123 16.46 -39.72 0.43
C PRO A 123 15.94 -40.12 -0.95
N THR A 124 16.76 -40.86 -1.69
CA THR A 124 16.52 -41.34 -3.07
C THR A 124 15.42 -42.40 -3.20
N ASN A 125 14.48 -42.47 -2.25
CA ASN A 125 13.30 -43.34 -2.36
C ASN A 125 12.13 -42.58 -2.99
N LYS A 126 11.72 -43.06 -4.17
CA LYS A 126 10.73 -42.48 -5.09
C LYS A 126 9.27 -42.46 -4.57
N THR A 127 9.05 -42.26 -3.27
CA THR A 127 7.69 -42.22 -2.67
C THR A 127 7.52 -41.13 -1.59
N ALA A 128 8.39 -40.13 -1.57
CA ALA A 128 8.20 -38.91 -0.77
C ALA A 128 8.15 -37.66 -1.66
N GLN A 129 7.07 -37.51 -2.44
CA GLN A 129 6.76 -36.28 -3.20
C GLN A 129 6.31 -35.11 -2.29
N SER A 130 7.03 -34.87 -1.20
CA SER A 130 6.82 -33.68 -0.36
C SER A 130 8.10 -33.18 0.31
N ALA A 131 9.29 -33.53 -0.22
CA ALA A 131 10.48 -32.74 0.03
C ALA A 131 10.21 -31.33 -0.48
N GLN A 132 9.85 -30.45 0.46
CA GLN A 132 9.29 -29.13 0.18
C GLN A 132 10.28 -28.30 -0.63
N ASN A 133 9.99 -28.15 -1.93
CA ASN A 133 10.63 -27.15 -2.77
C ASN A 133 10.14 -25.76 -2.33
N PHE A 134 10.71 -25.23 -1.26
CA PHE A 134 10.49 -23.85 -0.85
C PHE A 134 11.00 -22.91 -1.96
N LEU A 135 10.16 -21.98 -2.41
CA LEU A 135 10.58 -20.95 -3.37
C LEU A 135 11.65 -20.05 -2.77
N SER A 136 12.48 -19.41 -3.62
CA SER A 136 13.58 -18.53 -3.18
C SER A 136 13.12 -17.39 -2.26
N ILE A 137 11.91 -16.86 -2.46
CA ILE A 137 11.31 -15.81 -1.60
C ILE A 137 10.77 -16.39 -0.29
N GLU A 138 10.17 -17.58 -0.34
CA GLU A 138 9.67 -18.25 0.87
C GLU A 138 10.84 -18.60 1.79
N ARG A 139 11.98 -19.00 1.21
CA ARG A 139 13.26 -19.24 1.90
C ARG A 139 13.84 -18.00 2.61
N LEU A 140 13.44 -16.79 2.23
CA LEU A 140 13.81 -15.57 2.97
C LEU A 140 12.98 -15.39 4.25
N GLY A 141 11.76 -15.93 4.28
CA GLY A 141 10.83 -15.81 5.41
C GLY A 141 10.88 -16.97 6.40
N VAL A 142 11.14 -18.19 5.94
CA VAL A 142 11.48 -19.32 6.82
C VAL A 142 12.95 -19.20 7.18
N GLY A 143 13.25 -19.04 8.47
CA GLY A 143 14.61 -18.86 8.98
C GLY A 143 15.57 -19.89 8.40
N ASN A 144 16.50 -19.44 7.57
CA ASN A 144 17.57 -20.25 6.97
C ASN A 144 18.77 -20.40 7.93
N VAL A 145 18.56 -20.05 9.20
CA VAL A 145 19.53 -20.12 10.30
C VAL A 145 19.28 -21.43 11.06
N LEU A 146 20.16 -22.40 10.83
CA LEU A 146 20.41 -23.53 11.75
C LEU A 146 21.75 -23.29 12.43
#